data_AF-A0A930TEF1-F1
#
_entry.id   AF-A0A930TEF1-F1
#
_cell.length_a   1.000
_cell.length_b   1.000
_cell.length_c   1.000
_cell.angle_alpha   90.00
_cell.angle_beta   90.00
_cell.angle_gamma   90.00
#
_symmetry.space_group_name_H-M   'P 1'
#
loop_
_entity.id
_entity.type
_entity.pdbx_description
1 polymer ?
#
loop_
_entity_poly.entity_id
_entity_poly.type
_entity_poly.pdbx_seq_one_letter_code
_entity_poly.pdbx_strand_id
1 'polypeptide(L)'
;MTGLSSYTQSASSRCHPLSKKPYKTYDLAALTYEFFSSASDLGTALVDETLALMTQTEPGHTFLKAMKRKSICSTPIYQSPDPCRGEIERKVYRGEQIRMPIKFKNISKKSRIFEFAAPHPFKNAKGDTAELLSLSATQLSLDAAETGSLVLMLDVSESFQAGFDYAAKIDVTSEGCDPQFLIVILRVLSDDLAPLVPLDCPCCPPVRRTHWSEHFYCDTPNKV
;
A
#
# COMPACT_ATOMS: atom_id res chain seq x y z
N MET A 1 17.14 57.26 -9.54
CA MET A 1 17.82 57.10 -8.23
C MET A 1 16.77 56.65 -7.23
N THR A 2 17.16 55.70 -6.35
CA THR A 2 16.46 55.16 -5.16
C THR A 2 15.15 54.39 -5.41
N GLY A 3 14.96 53.14 -4.98
CA GLY A 3 15.79 52.26 -4.16
C GLY A 3 15.16 50.86 -4.11
N LEU A 4 16.03 49.84 -4.12
CA LEU A 4 15.70 48.43 -3.90
C LEU A 4 15.26 48.21 -2.44
N SER A 5 14.23 47.40 -2.22
CA SER A 5 13.95 46.80 -0.92
C SER A 5 13.71 45.30 -1.08
N SER A 6 14.79 44.54 -0.87
CA SER A 6 14.81 43.09 -0.79
C SER A 6 14.26 42.65 0.57
N TYR A 7 13.11 41.98 0.57
CA TYR A 7 12.57 41.30 1.75
C TYR A 7 13.15 39.88 1.84
N THR A 8 14.04 39.67 2.80
CA THR A 8 14.46 38.35 3.28
C THR A 8 13.48 37.87 4.34
N GLN A 9 12.74 36.79 4.07
CA GLN A 9 11.98 36.07 5.10
C GLN A 9 12.84 34.94 5.65
N SER A 10 13.25 35.08 6.91
CA SER A 10 13.82 34.01 7.73
C SER A 10 12.69 33.46 8.61
N ALA A 11 12.20 32.27 8.29
CA ALA A 11 11.26 31.54 9.14
C ALA A 11 12.03 30.45 9.90
N SER A 12 12.29 30.70 11.18
CA SER A 12 12.79 29.71 12.14
C SER A 12 11.60 28.97 12.74
N SER A 13 11.31 27.76 12.28
CA SER A 13 10.34 26.86 12.91
C SER A 13 11.07 25.92 13.88
N ARG A 14 11.02 26.22 15.18
CA ARG A 14 11.42 25.25 16.22
C ARG A 14 10.27 24.26 16.43
N CYS A 15 10.47 23.02 15.99
CA CYS A 15 9.57 21.92 16.28
C CYS A 15 9.73 21.47 17.74
N HIS A 16 8.63 21.49 18.51
CA HIS A 16 8.57 20.75 19.78
C HIS A 16 8.53 19.23 19.48
N PRO A 17 9.22 18.38 20.27
CA PRO A 17 9.19 16.94 20.07
C PRO A 17 7.83 16.39 20.49
N LEU A 18 7.08 15.87 19.50
CA LEU A 18 5.88 15.08 19.74
C LEU A 18 6.25 13.81 20.51
N SER A 19 5.57 13.62 21.64
CA SER A 19 5.62 12.43 22.49
C SER A 19 5.38 11.18 21.65
N LYS A 20 6.43 10.35 21.52
CA LYS A 20 6.38 9.05 20.85
C LYS A 20 5.66 8.04 21.76
N LYS A 21 4.32 8.01 21.71
CA LYS A 21 3.63 6.77 22.08
C LYS A 21 3.82 5.77 20.93
N PRO A 22 4.27 4.54 21.19
CA PRO A 22 4.37 3.52 20.16
C PRO A 22 2.95 3.17 19.70
N TYR A 23 2.64 3.48 18.43
CA TYR A 23 1.46 2.94 17.78
C TYR A 23 1.64 1.42 17.69
N LYS A 24 0.58 0.67 18.02
CA LYS A 24 0.53 -0.78 17.74
C LYS A 24 0.71 -0.95 16.24
N THR A 25 1.84 -1.47 15.82
CA THR A 25 2.04 -2.00 14.47
C THR A 25 1.10 -3.19 14.34
N TYR A 26 0.00 -3.00 13.62
CA TYR A 26 -0.85 -4.11 13.21
C TYR A 26 -0.09 -4.95 12.19
N ASP A 27 -0.21 -6.26 12.28
CA ASP A 27 0.53 -7.21 11.45
C ASP A 27 0.02 -7.16 10.00
N LEU A 28 0.68 -6.35 9.16
CA LEU A 28 0.36 -6.20 7.73
C LEU A 28 0.46 -7.53 6.98
N ALA A 29 1.17 -8.53 7.52
CA ALA A 29 1.26 -9.86 6.93
C ALA A 29 -0.09 -10.61 6.94
N ALA A 30 -0.98 -10.32 7.89
CA ALA A 30 -2.31 -10.96 7.93
C ALA A 30 -3.23 -10.43 6.82
N LEU A 31 -3.12 -9.13 6.50
CA LEU A 31 -3.85 -8.51 5.39
C LEU A 31 -3.40 -9.08 4.04
N THR A 32 -2.11 -9.28 3.84
CA THR A 32 -1.63 -9.87 2.58
C THR A 32 -2.03 -11.34 2.47
N TYR A 33 -1.95 -12.13 3.55
CA TYR A 33 -2.24 -13.58 3.53
C TYR A 33 -3.70 -13.93 3.18
N GLU A 34 -4.70 -13.24 3.73
CA GLU A 34 -6.11 -13.50 3.37
C GLU A 34 -6.45 -13.13 1.93
N PHE A 35 -5.70 -12.20 1.34
CA PHE A 35 -5.79 -11.84 -0.08
C PHE A 35 -5.13 -12.87 -1.01
N PHE A 36 -4.35 -13.82 -0.50
CA PHE A 36 -3.70 -14.88 -1.28
C PHE A 36 -4.44 -16.22 -1.24
N SER A 37 -5.26 -16.47 -0.22
CA SER A 37 -5.99 -17.75 -0.11
C SER A 37 -7.14 -17.92 -1.10
N SER A 38 -7.68 -16.85 -1.70
CA SER A 38 -8.82 -16.96 -2.64
C SER A 38 -8.43 -17.28 -4.09
N ALA A 39 -7.14 -17.38 -4.42
CA ALA A 39 -6.67 -17.66 -5.78
C ALA A 39 -6.34 -19.15 -6.03
N SER A 40 -6.50 -20.01 -5.03
CA SER A 40 -6.01 -21.40 -5.06
C SER A 40 -7.08 -22.45 -5.39
N ASP A 41 -8.36 -22.09 -5.46
CA ASP A 41 -9.48 -23.05 -5.52
C ASP A 41 -9.88 -23.53 -6.94
N LEU A 42 -9.08 -23.23 -7.98
CA LEU A 42 -9.44 -23.55 -9.37
C LEU A 42 -8.54 -24.60 -10.06
N GLY A 43 -7.70 -25.35 -9.33
CA GLY A 43 -6.60 -26.10 -9.95
C GLY A 43 -6.35 -27.57 -9.59
N THR A 44 -7.22 -28.28 -8.85
CA THR A 44 -6.85 -29.62 -8.32
C THR A 44 -7.81 -30.77 -8.63
N ALA A 45 -8.66 -30.65 -9.65
CA ALA A 45 -9.55 -31.74 -10.06
C ALA A 45 -9.22 -32.24 -11.47
N LEU A 46 -8.03 -32.83 -11.72
CA LEU A 46 -7.74 -33.61 -12.94
C LEU A 46 -6.33 -34.28 -12.96
N VAL A 47 -5.91 -34.99 -11.91
CA VAL A 47 -4.78 -35.94 -12.05
C VAL A 47 -4.97 -37.11 -11.09
N ASP A 48 -5.84 -38.06 -11.41
CA ASP A 48 -5.88 -39.31 -10.66
C ASP A 48 -6.45 -40.47 -11.48
N GLU A 49 -5.85 -40.81 -12.63
CA GLU A 49 -6.22 -42.07 -13.31
C GLU A 49 -5.22 -42.58 -14.38
N THR A 50 -3.92 -42.64 -14.12
CA THR A 50 -3.02 -43.47 -14.96
C THR A 50 -1.79 -43.95 -14.20
N LEU A 51 -1.96 -44.89 -13.26
CA LEU A 51 -0.83 -45.66 -12.74
C LEU A 51 -1.24 -47.04 -12.25
N ALA A 52 -1.74 -47.88 -13.17
CA ALA A 52 -1.90 -49.31 -12.89
C ALA A 52 -1.90 -50.09 -14.19
N LEU A 53 -0.72 -50.46 -14.70
CA LEU A 53 -0.47 -51.65 -15.54
C LEU A 53 0.94 -51.51 -16.12
N MET A 54 1.89 -52.28 -15.58
CA MET A 54 2.99 -52.94 -16.31
C MET A 54 3.97 -53.53 -15.28
N THR A 55 3.67 -54.73 -14.78
CA THR A 55 4.64 -55.61 -14.15
C THR A 55 4.52 -56.99 -14.78
N GLN A 56 5.40 -57.29 -15.73
CA GLN A 56 5.74 -58.65 -16.09
C GLN A 56 7.26 -58.85 -16.03
N THR A 57 7.57 -59.99 -15.44
CA THR A 57 8.80 -60.76 -15.22
C THR A 57 9.81 -60.82 -16.37
N GLU A 58 11.11 -60.91 -16.03
CA GLU A 58 12.00 -62.08 -16.25
C GLU A 58 13.38 -61.85 -15.58
N PRO A 59 14.11 -62.91 -15.16
CA PRO A 59 15.35 -62.84 -14.40
C PRO A 59 16.61 -63.06 -15.24
N GLY A 60 17.72 -62.46 -14.81
CA GLY A 60 19.06 -62.87 -15.22
C GLY A 60 19.80 -61.83 -16.04
N HIS A 61 20.78 -61.18 -15.41
CA HIS A 61 22.12 -60.96 -15.97
C HIS A 61 22.97 -60.22 -14.92
N THR A 62 23.93 -60.93 -14.36
CA THR A 62 25.09 -60.37 -13.67
C THR A 62 25.90 -59.58 -14.69
N PHE A 63 25.83 -58.26 -14.64
CA PHE A 63 26.80 -57.38 -15.29
C PHE A 63 27.12 -56.21 -14.36
N LEU A 64 28.37 -56.19 -13.91
CA LEU A 64 29.01 -55.08 -13.21
C LEU A 64 28.74 -53.78 -13.97
N LYS A 65 27.86 -52.92 -13.44
CA LYS A 65 27.65 -51.56 -13.94
C LYS A 65 27.79 -50.58 -12.80
N ALA A 66 28.97 -49.96 -12.79
CA ALA A 66 29.27 -48.61 -12.35
C ALA A 66 28.28 -48.00 -11.34
N MET A 67 28.75 -47.84 -10.09
CA MET A 67 28.22 -46.84 -9.18
C MET A 67 28.47 -45.43 -9.73
N LYS A 68 27.75 -45.02 -10.78
CA LYS A 68 27.45 -43.62 -11.00
C LYS A 68 26.32 -43.29 -10.04
N ARG A 69 26.68 -42.92 -8.81
CA ARG A 69 25.83 -42.03 -8.02
C ARG A 69 25.68 -40.76 -8.86
N LYS A 70 24.66 -40.72 -9.72
CA LYS A 70 24.08 -39.45 -10.12
C LYS A 70 23.58 -38.87 -8.81
N SER A 71 24.38 -38.00 -8.18
CA SER A 71 23.81 -36.95 -7.37
C SER A 71 22.81 -36.28 -8.29
N ILE A 72 21.53 -36.61 -8.08
CA ILE A 72 20.43 -35.87 -8.65
C ILE A 72 20.58 -34.50 -8.02
N CYS A 73 21.38 -33.65 -8.65
CA CYS A 73 21.28 -32.23 -8.48
C CYS A 73 19.91 -31.90 -9.07
N SER A 74 18.86 -31.99 -8.25
CA SER A 74 17.60 -31.36 -8.59
C SER A 74 17.91 -29.88 -8.67
N THR A 75 17.92 -29.34 -9.89
CA THR A 75 17.94 -27.90 -10.11
C THR A 75 16.83 -27.33 -9.22
N PRO A 76 17.14 -26.39 -8.31
CA PRO A 76 16.10 -25.81 -7.47
C PRO A 76 15.01 -25.29 -8.40
N ILE A 77 13.78 -25.76 -8.17
CA ILE A 77 12.61 -25.26 -8.87
C ILE A 77 12.60 -23.77 -8.56
N TYR A 78 12.87 -22.96 -9.57
CA TYR A 78 12.74 -21.51 -9.46
C TYR A 78 11.24 -21.25 -9.29
N GLN A 79 10.80 -21.20 -8.03
CA GLN A 79 9.50 -20.65 -7.70
C GLN A 79 9.52 -19.21 -8.21
N SER A 80 8.66 -18.95 -9.19
CA SER A 80 8.53 -17.63 -9.80
C SER A 80 8.47 -16.59 -8.67
N PRO A 81 9.26 -15.49 -8.76
CA PRO A 81 9.23 -14.45 -7.74
C PRO A 81 7.79 -14.00 -7.56
N ASP A 82 7.42 -13.74 -6.30
CA ASP A 82 6.10 -13.26 -5.90
C ASP A 82 5.54 -12.28 -6.97
N PRO A 83 4.34 -12.54 -7.53
CA PRO A 83 3.71 -11.67 -8.51
C PRO A 83 3.53 -10.22 -8.02
N CYS A 84 3.70 -9.96 -6.72
CA CYS A 84 3.77 -8.64 -6.13
C CYS A 84 4.97 -7.82 -6.64
N ARG A 85 4.69 -6.71 -7.34
CA ARG A 85 5.72 -5.75 -7.79
C ARG A 85 6.09 -4.70 -6.74
N GLY A 86 5.30 -4.58 -5.68
CA GLY A 86 5.56 -3.66 -4.58
C GLY A 86 4.29 -3.24 -3.86
N GLU A 87 4.50 -2.40 -2.85
CA GLU A 87 3.44 -1.85 -2.02
C GLU A 87 3.56 -0.33 -1.95
N ILE A 88 2.43 0.36 -1.98
CA ILE A 88 2.36 1.81 -1.73
C ILE A 88 1.51 2.04 -0.49
N GLU A 89 2.11 2.52 0.60
CA GLU A 89 1.39 2.91 1.81
C GLU A 89 1.19 4.43 1.86
N ARG A 90 -0.04 4.85 2.18
CA ARG A 90 -0.37 6.26 2.42
C ARG A 90 -1.30 6.43 3.61
N LYS A 91 -1.04 7.45 4.43
CA LYS A 91 -1.97 7.90 5.48
C LYS A 91 -2.92 8.94 4.89
N VAL A 92 -4.20 8.79 5.19
CA VAL A 92 -5.26 9.61 4.60
C VAL A 92 -6.30 9.99 5.65
N TYR A 93 -7.00 11.09 5.42
CA TYR A 93 -8.17 11.47 6.22
C TYR A 93 -9.46 11.24 5.42
N ARG A 94 -10.58 11.06 6.11
CA ARG A 94 -11.89 11.01 5.44
C ARG A 94 -12.18 12.37 4.80
N GLY A 95 -12.81 12.33 3.63
CA GLY A 95 -13.04 13.50 2.76
C GLY A 95 -11.83 13.93 1.93
N GLU A 96 -10.66 13.29 2.08
CA GLU A 96 -9.49 13.60 1.24
C GLU A 96 -9.70 13.09 -0.20
N GLN A 97 -9.31 13.90 -1.18
CA GLN A 97 -9.22 13.48 -2.58
C GLN A 97 -7.76 13.14 -2.90
N ILE A 98 -7.49 11.89 -3.21
CA ILE A 98 -6.16 11.39 -3.53
C ILE A 98 -5.96 11.44 -5.04
N ARG A 99 -4.88 12.10 -5.47
CA ARG A 99 -4.35 12.01 -6.83
C ARG A 99 -2.87 11.71 -6.75
N MET A 100 -2.48 10.48 -7.05
CA MET A 100 -1.11 10.00 -6.85
C MET A 100 -0.54 9.46 -8.16
N PRO A 101 0.52 10.09 -8.72
CA PRO A 101 1.20 9.53 -9.88
C PRO A 101 2.04 8.31 -9.48
N ILE A 102 1.91 7.23 -10.24
CA ILE A 102 2.67 6.00 -10.11
C ILE A 102 3.47 5.81 -11.41
N LYS A 103 4.77 5.54 -11.29
CA LYS A 103 5.67 5.35 -12.44
C LYS A 103 5.94 3.87 -12.66
N PHE A 104 5.85 3.44 -13.91
CA PHE A 104 6.11 2.07 -14.36
C PHE A 104 7.23 2.09 -15.38
N LYS A 105 8.24 1.23 -15.20
CA LYS A 105 9.38 1.12 -16.10
C LYS A 105 9.35 -0.22 -16.84
N ASN A 106 9.38 -0.17 -18.17
CA ASN A 106 9.58 -1.37 -18.97
C ASN A 106 11.05 -1.81 -18.89
N ILE A 107 11.33 -2.78 -18.03
CA ILE A 107 12.68 -3.35 -17.87
C ILE A 107 13.04 -4.35 -18.98
N SER A 108 12.11 -4.65 -19.90
CA SER A 108 12.36 -5.57 -21.00
C SER A 108 13.12 -4.89 -22.14
N LYS A 109 13.71 -5.69 -23.02
CA LYS A 109 14.45 -5.22 -24.21
C LYS A 109 13.55 -4.95 -25.41
N LYS A 110 12.22 -5.05 -25.26
CA LYS A 110 11.24 -4.90 -26.34
C LYS A 110 10.15 -3.92 -25.91
N SER A 111 9.55 -3.24 -26.88
CA SER A 111 8.33 -2.45 -26.64
C SER A 111 7.19 -3.38 -26.23
N ARG A 112 6.35 -2.94 -25.30
CA ARG A 112 5.25 -3.71 -24.74
C ARG A 112 4.06 -2.82 -24.39
N ILE A 113 2.87 -3.37 -24.56
CA ILE A 113 1.64 -2.80 -24.02
C ILE A 113 1.39 -3.47 -22.66
N PHE A 114 1.20 -2.64 -21.64
CA PHE A 114 0.82 -3.04 -20.30
C PHE A 114 -0.62 -2.60 -20.06
N GLU A 115 -1.46 -3.52 -19.59
CA GLU A 115 -2.83 -3.24 -19.19
C GLU A 115 -2.92 -3.18 -17.67
N PHE A 116 -3.74 -2.26 -17.17
CA PHE A 116 -3.90 -1.96 -15.76
C PHE A 116 -5.38 -2.04 -15.41
N ALA A 117 -5.70 -2.79 -14.37
CA ALA A 117 -7.04 -2.89 -13.82
C ALA A 117 -7.00 -2.82 -12.29
N ALA A 118 -8.02 -2.22 -11.69
CA ALA A 118 -8.23 -2.26 -10.24
C ALA A 118 -9.62 -2.83 -9.97
N PRO A 119 -9.85 -4.12 -10.26
CA PRO A 119 -11.20 -4.69 -10.28
C PRO A 119 -11.80 -4.88 -8.88
N HIS A 120 -10.97 -4.81 -7.84
CA HIS A 120 -11.38 -5.08 -6.47
C HIS A 120 -11.46 -3.80 -5.63
N PRO A 121 -12.53 -3.64 -4.83
CA PRO A 121 -12.61 -2.54 -3.89
C PRO A 121 -11.53 -2.66 -2.82
N PHE A 122 -11.25 -1.54 -2.16
CA PHE A 122 -10.45 -1.56 -0.94
C PHE A 122 -11.10 -2.46 0.12
N LYS A 123 -10.30 -3.28 0.80
CA LYS A 123 -10.77 -4.19 1.86
C LYS A 123 -9.89 -4.06 3.10
N ASN A 124 -10.49 -4.01 4.28
CA ASN A 124 -9.76 -4.03 5.54
C ASN A 124 -9.59 -5.45 6.10
N ALA A 125 -8.89 -5.59 7.24
CA ALA A 125 -8.62 -6.89 7.86
C ALA A 125 -9.86 -7.58 8.45
N LYS A 126 -10.97 -6.86 8.59
CA LYS A 126 -12.27 -7.41 9.01
C LYS A 126 -13.10 -7.91 7.84
N GLY A 127 -12.66 -7.60 6.62
CA GLY A 127 -13.35 -7.87 5.39
C GLY A 127 -14.35 -6.81 4.96
N ASP A 128 -14.43 -5.67 5.66
CA ASP A 128 -15.24 -4.55 5.23
C ASP A 128 -14.64 -3.96 3.95
N THR A 129 -15.51 -3.74 2.95
CA THR A 129 -15.13 -3.15 1.66
C THR A 129 -15.44 -1.66 1.64
N ALA A 130 -14.55 -0.88 1.04
CA ALA A 130 -14.76 0.54 0.74
C ALA A 130 -14.83 0.75 -0.79
N GLU A 131 -14.66 1.98 -1.25
CA GLU A 131 -14.76 2.32 -2.67
C GLU A 131 -13.71 1.65 -3.56
N LEU A 132 -14.00 1.64 -4.86
CA LEU A 132 -13.08 1.16 -5.89
C LEU A 132 -12.02 2.22 -6.18
N LEU A 133 -10.81 1.76 -6.43
CA LEU A 133 -9.72 2.59 -6.90
C LEU A 133 -9.88 2.93 -8.38
N SER A 134 -9.69 4.20 -8.76
CA SER A 134 -9.76 4.66 -10.15
C SER A 134 -8.36 4.95 -10.69
N LEU A 135 -8.14 4.68 -11.99
CA LEU A 135 -6.89 4.90 -12.69
C LEU A 135 -7.11 5.87 -13.86
N SER A 136 -6.16 6.77 -14.10
CA SER A 136 -6.26 7.75 -15.20
C SER A 136 -6.17 7.13 -16.59
N ALA A 137 -5.61 5.92 -16.68
CA ALA A 137 -5.48 5.15 -17.91
C ALA A 137 -5.51 3.67 -17.57
N THR A 138 -6.04 2.86 -18.48
CA THR A 138 -6.10 1.39 -18.36
C THR A 138 -5.00 0.70 -19.14
N GLN A 139 -4.23 1.43 -19.97
CA GLN A 139 -3.13 0.88 -20.75
C GLN A 139 -1.97 1.87 -20.87
N LEU A 140 -0.74 1.35 -20.95
CA LEU A 140 0.47 2.08 -21.32
C LEU A 140 1.27 1.28 -22.35
N SER A 141 1.57 1.89 -23.49
CA SER A 141 2.57 1.36 -24.44
C SER A 141 3.92 1.95 -24.08
N LEU A 142 4.88 1.09 -23.71
CA LEU A 142 6.22 1.50 -23.29
C LEU A 142 7.28 0.80 -24.12
N ASP A 143 8.16 1.59 -24.72
CA ASP A 143 9.36 1.11 -25.39
C ASP A 143 10.36 0.48 -24.41
N ALA A 144 11.38 -0.19 -24.94
CA ALA A 144 12.41 -0.80 -24.13
C ALA A 144 13.09 0.25 -23.22
N ALA A 145 13.19 -0.05 -21.92
CA ALA A 145 13.71 0.84 -20.88
C ALA A 145 12.90 2.14 -20.63
N GLU A 146 11.78 2.36 -21.32
CA GLU A 146 10.92 3.54 -21.12
C GLU A 146 10.23 3.51 -19.76
N THR A 147 9.94 4.70 -19.22
CA THR A 147 9.15 4.88 -18.00
C THR A 147 7.87 5.65 -18.31
N GLY A 148 6.73 5.03 -18.09
CA GLY A 148 5.42 5.67 -18.14
C GLY A 148 4.90 6.03 -16.75
N SER A 149 3.81 6.77 -16.71
CA SER A 149 3.11 7.07 -15.47
C SER A 149 1.60 6.99 -15.64
N LEU A 150 0.93 6.55 -14.58
CA LEU A 150 -0.52 6.61 -14.43
C LEU A 150 -0.86 7.33 -13.13
N VAL A 151 -2.03 7.95 -13.05
CA VAL A 151 -2.50 8.62 -11.84
C VAL A 151 -3.57 7.76 -11.20
N LEU A 152 -3.32 7.35 -9.96
CA LEU A 152 -4.31 6.78 -9.07
C LEU A 152 -5.20 7.89 -8.53
N MET A 153 -6.50 7.70 -8.63
CA MET A 153 -7.52 8.62 -8.15
C MET A 153 -8.45 7.89 -7.19
N LEU A 154 -8.70 8.50 -6.03
CA LEU A 154 -9.63 7.99 -5.03
C LEU A 154 -10.20 9.14 -4.21
N ASP A 155 -11.51 9.12 -3.99
CA ASP A 155 -12.16 9.97 -2.99
C ASP A 155 -12.32 9.15 -1.71
N VAL A 156 -11.73 9.59 -0.59
CA VAL A 156 -11.80 8.86 0.68
C VAL A 156 -13.14 9.18 1.35
N SER A 157 -14.21 8.54 0.89
CA SER A 157 -15.57 8.78 1.38
C SER A 157 -15.85 8.21 2.77
N GLU A 158 -17.10 8.33 3.23
CA GLU A 158 -17.57 7.77 4.50
C GLU A 158 -17.48 6.23 4.56
N SER A 159 -17.35 5.55 3.42
CA SER A 159 -17.13 4.10 3.35
C SER A 159 -15.80 3.66 4.00
N PHE A 160 -14.83 4.58 4.11
CA PHE A 160 -13.56 4.35 4.77
C PHE A 160 -13.68 4.65 6.27
N GLN A 161 -13.66 3.61 7.10
CA GLN A 161 -13.72 3.77 8.56
C GLN A 161 -12.35 4.20 9.10
N ALA A 162 -12.34 5.23 9.94
CA ALA A 162 -11.13 5.70 10.60
C ALA A 162 -10.54 4.65 11.56
N GLY A 163 -9.21 4.62 11.65
CA GLY A 163 -8.46 3.69 12.49
C GLY A 163 -8.18 2.33 11.84
N PHE A 164 -8.60 2.12 10.59
CA PHE A 164 -8.35 0.89 9.84
C PHE A 164 -7.38 1.11 8.68
N ASP A 165 -6.67 0.03 8.34
CA ASP A 165 -5.87 -0.08 7.14
C ASP A 165 -6.69 -0.82 6.07
N TYR A 166 -6.77 -0.24 4.88
CA TYR A 166 -7.47 -0.79 3.72
C TYR A 166 -6.46 -1.10 2.62
N ALA A 167 -6.59 -2.26 1.98
CA ALA A 167 -5.74 -2.66 0.86
C ALA A 167 -6.55 -2.87 -0.42
N ALA A 168 -6.01 -2.46 -1.57
CA ALA A 168 -6.53 -2.77 -2.89
C ALA A 168 -5.38 -3.22 -3.81
N LYS A 169 -5.72 -4.02 -4.82
CA LYS A 169 -4.79 -4.52 -5.83
C LYS A 169 -5.00 -3.79 -7.15
N ILE A 170 -3.90 -3.43 -7.79
CA ILE A 170 -3.85 -3.01 -9.19
C ILE A 170 -3.20 -4.14 -9.96
N ASP A 171 -3.97 -4.83 -10.79
CA ASP A 171 -3.50 -5.87 -11.68
C ASP A 171 -2.76 -5.25 -12.85
N VAL A 172 -1.64 -5.88 -13.23
CA VAL A 172 -0.77 -5.48 -14.33
C VAL A 172 -0.55 -6.69 -15.22
N THR A 173 -1.05 -6.62 -16.45
CA THR A 173 -0.93 -7.69 -17.44
C THR A 173 -0.20 -7.19 -18.69
N SER A 174 0.46 -8.10 -19.39
CA SER A 174 1.08 -7.84 -20.68
C SER A 174 1.15 -9.14 -21.46
N GLU A 175 1.03 -9.08 -22.78
CA GLU A 175 1.02 -10.26 -23.63
C GLU A 175 2.28 -11.12 -23.45
N GLY A 176 2.06 -12.42 -23.20
CA GLY A 176 3.13 -13.39 -23.00
C GLY A 176 3.95 -13.19 -21.73
N CYS A 177 3.41 -12.52 -20.71
CA CYS A 177 3.98 -12.40 -19.37
C CYS A 177 2.99 -12.92 -18.33
N ASP A 178 3.50 -13.47 -17.23
CA ASP A 178 2.66 -13.82 -16.10
C ASP A 178 2.02 -12.55 -15.48
N PRO A 179 0.74 -12.63 -15.06
CA PRO A 179 0.06 -11.53 -14.38
C PRO A 179 0.83 -11.09 -13.13
N GLN A 180 0.83 -9.79 -12.90
CA GLN A 180 1.48 -9.15 -11.76
C GLN A 180 0.49 -8.22 -11.06
N PHE A 181 0.81 -7.78 -9.86
CA PHE A 181 0.01 -6.76 -9.19
C PHE A 181 0.85 -5.80 -8.35
N LEU A 182 0.27 -4.65 -8.08
CA LEU A 182 0.74 -3.63 -7.14
C LEU A 182 -0.29 -3.48 -6.02
N ILE A 183 0.16 -3.51 -4.77
CA ILE A 183 -0.74 -3.33 -3.61
C ILE A 183 -0.74 -1.86 -3.21
N VAL A 184 -1.92 -1.28 -3.01
CA VAL A 184 -2.10 0.05 -2.43
C VAL A 184 -2.72 -0.11 -1.05
N ILE A 185 -2.06 0.43 -0.04
CA ILE A 185 -2.48 0.38 1.36
C ILE A 185 -2.78 1.81 1.84
N LEU A 186 -4.01 2.01 2.32
CA LEU A 186 -4.47 3.26 2.88
C LEU A 186 -4.71 3.10 4.37
N ARG A 187 -4.00 3.88 5.18
CA ARG A 187 -4.23 4.01 6.61
C ARG A 187 -5.12 5.20 6.87
N VAL A 188 -6.39 4.95 7.21
CA VAL A 188 -7.39 5.99 7.43
C VAL A 188 -7.24 6.50 8.86
N LEU A 189 -6.84 7.76 9.01
CA LEU A 189 -6.63 8.40 10.31
C LEU A 189 -7.97 8.90 10.89
N SER A 190 -8.04 9.02 12.21
CA SER A 190 -9.16 9.70 12.88
C SER A 190 -9.14 11.20 12.55
N ASP A 191 -10.32 11.78 12.38
CA ASP A 191 -10.50 13.21 12.14
C ASP A 191 -9.97 14.06 13.31
N ASP A 192 -9.95 13.50 14.54
CA ASP A 192 -9.35 14.14 15.71
C ASP A 192 -7.84 14.39 15.57
N LEU A 193 -7.18 13.69 14.63
CA LEU A 193 -5.77 13.88 14.32
C LEU A 193 -5.54 14.87 13.17
N ALA A 194 -6.60 15.36 12.54
CA ALA A 194 -6.49 16.33 11.47
C ALA A 194 -5.91 17.65 12.00
N PRO A 195 -5.07 18.34 11.21
CA PRO A 195 -4.55 19.65 11.61
C PRO A 195 -5.68 20.66 11.82
N LEU A 196 -5.85 21.13 13.05
CA LEU A 196 -6.77 22.22 13.34
C LEU A 196 -6.05 23.56 13.10
N VAL A 197 -6.49 24.31 12.09
CA VAL A 197 -6.03 25.68 11.85
C VAL A 197 -6.99 26.64 12.54
N PRO A 198 -6.58 27.31 13.63
CA PRO A 198 -7.43 28.33 14.24
C PRO A 198 -7.58 29.50 13.26
N LEU A 199 -8.82 29.87 12.95
CA LEU A 199 -9.14 31.09 12.22
C LEU A 199 -9.49 32.19 13.24
N ASP A 200 -8.91 33.37 13.08
CA ASP A 200 -9.24 34.55 13.88
C ASP A 200 -9.79 35.65 12.97
N CYS A 201 -10.82 36.40 13.41
CA CYS A 201 -11.21 37.60 12.68
C CYS A 201 -10.36 38.77 13.18
N PRO A 202 -9.57 39.44 12.33
CA PRO A 202 -8.84 40.64 12.73
C PRO A 202 -9.77 41.75 13.26
N CYS A 203 -11.05 41.68 12.87
CA CYS A 203 -12.11 42.62 13.23
C CYS A 203 -12.71 42.39 14.62
N CYS A 204 -12.59 41.18 15.15
CA CYS A 204 -13.16 40.80 16.44
C CYS A 204 -12.01 40.74 17.43
N PRO A 205 -11.98 41.58 18.48
CA PRO A 205 -10.99 41.40 19.53
C PRO A 205 -11.11 39.96 20.04
N PRO A 206 -10.00 39.20 20.15
CA PRO A 206 -10.07 37.84 20.66
C PRO A 206 -10.80 37.89 21.99
N VAL A 207 -11.80 37.02 22.17
CA VAL A 207 -12.48 36.85 23.45
C VAL A 207 -11.37 36.70 24.47
N ARG A 208 -11.21 37.71 25.36
CA ARG A 208 -10.09 37.78 26.31
C ARG A 208 -9.91 36.38 26.87
N ARG A 209 -8.74 35.77 26.66
CA ARG A 209 -8.36 34.60 27.46
C ARG A 209 -8.37 35.13 28.88
N THR A 210 -9.42 34.82 29.64
CA THR A 210 -9.48 35.14 31.06
C THR A 210 -8.22 34.57 31.65
N HIS A 211 -7.39 35.46 32.19
CA HIS A 211 -6.10 35.07 32.74
C HIS A 211 -6.40 34.14 33.91
N TRP A 212 -5.70 33.02 34.05
CA TRP A 212 -5.98 32.04 35.11
C TRP A 212 -5.98 32.67 36.52
N SER A 213 -5.28 33.79 36.70
CA SER A 213 -5.23 34.61 37.91
C SER A 213 -6.54 35.35 38.23
N GLU A 214 -7.48 35.47 37.30
CA GLU A 214 -8.80 36.09 37.53
C GLU A 214 -9.80 35.13 38.19
N HIS A 215 -9.44 33.85 38.39
CA HIS A 215 -10.28 32.84 39.06
C HIS A 215 -9.98 32.64 40.55
N PHE A 216 -8.89 33.21 41.06
CA PHE A 216 -8.56 33.18 42.49
C PHE A 216 -8.75 34.59 43.04
N TYR A 217 -9.99 34.92 43.38
CA TYR A 217 -10.21 35.97 44.39
C TYR A 217 -9.55 35.48 45.68
N CYS A 218 -8.36 36.00 45.98
CA CYS A 218 -7.96 36.09 47.36
C CYS A 218 -9.00 37.01 48.02
N ASP A 219 -9.92 36.44 48.79
CA ASP A 219 -10.64 37.22 49.80
C ASP A 219 -9.57 37.96 50.60
N THR A 220 -9.51 39.28 50.44
CA THR A 220 -8.75 40.10 51.37
C THR A 220 -9.31 39.81 52.75
N PRO A 221 -8.49 39.35 53.73
CA PRO A 221 -9.00 39.11 55.07
C PRO A 221 -9.62 40.42 55.54
N ASN A 222 -10.90 40.36 55.89
CA ASN A 222 -11.65 41.50 56.43
C ASN A 222 -10.78 42.18 57.48
N LYS A 223 -10.39 43.43 57.21
CA LYS A 223 -9.76 44.26 58.23
C LYS A 223 -10.87 44.63 59.22
N VAL A 224 -10.84 43.92 60.34
CA VAL A 224 -11.38 44.25 61.68
C VAL A 224 -12.90 44.35 61.77
#